data_AF-A0A967UHP3-F1
#
_entry.id   AF-A0A967UHP3-F1
#
_cell.length_a   1.000
_cell.length_b   1.000
_cell.length_c   1.000
_cell.angle_alpha   90.00
_cell.angle_beta   90.00
_cell.angle_gamma   90.00
#
_symmetry.space_group_name_H-M   'P 1'
#
loop_
_entity.id
_entity.type
_entity.pdbx_description
1 polymer ?
#
loop_
_entity_poly.entity_id
_entity_poly.type
_entity_poly.pdbx_seq_one_letter_code
_entity_poly.pdbx_strand_id
1 'polypeptide(L)' 'KRRQGVACCLAPNRRVNPLSHLPQMKRGNYADCLYAARHARSLGCREALFLDEKHGLLEGATSNLFVVKNGVLRTP' A
#
# COMPACT_ATOMS: atom_id res chain seq x y z
N LYS A 1 13.06 -18.15 2.34
CA LYS A 1 13.09 -16.77 1.78
C LYS A 1 12.11 -15.78 2.46
N ARG A 2 10.91 -16.16 2.94
CA ARG A 2 9.94 -15.23 3.59
C ARG A 2 10.34 -14.64 4.97
N ARG A 3 11.46 -15.05 5.57
CA ARG A 3 11.87 -14.66 6.94
C ARG A 3 12.71 -13.37 7.02
N GLN A 4 13.25 -12.89 5.91
CA GLN A 4 14.21 -11.75 5.89
C GLN A 4 13.54 -10.39 5.64
N GLY A 5 12.21 -10.32 5.69
CA GLY A 5 11.47 -9.12 5.29
C GLY A 5 11.56 -8.87 3.78
N VAL A 6 11.05 -7.71 3.36
CA VAL A 6 11.01 -7.27 1.96
C VAL A 6 11.27 -5.77 1.88
N ALA A 7 11.89 -5.31 0.80
CA ALA A 7 12.00 -3.88 0.52
C ALA A 7 10.66 -3.34 -0.02
N CYS A 8 10.23 -2.19 0.50
CA CYS A 8 9.06 -1.48 0.03
C CYS A 8 9.44 -0.06 -0.40
N CYS A 9 8.71 0.50 -1.36
CA CYS A 9 8.81 1.91 -1.76
C CYS A 9 7.48 2.63 -1.51
N LEU A 10 7.47 3.96 -1.62
CA LEU A 10 6.22 4.71 -1.64
C LEU A 10 5.58 4.60 -3.02
N ALA A 11 4.26 4.48 -3.07
CA ALA A 11 3.51 4.54 -4.30
C ALA A 11 3.56 5.97 -4.87
N PRO A 12 3.82 6.15 -6.17
CA PRO A 12 3.89 7.47 -6.80
C PRO A 12 2.51 8.06 -7.11
N ASN A 13 1.48 7.23 -7.07
CA ASN A 13 0.07 7.60 -7.25
C ASN A 13 -0.68 7.48 -5.93
N ARG A 14 -1.86 8.09 -5.89
CA ARG A 14 -2.81 7.94 -4.79
C ARG A 14 -3.70 6.72 -5.04
N ARG A 15 -4.21 6.14 -3.97
CA ARG A 15 -5.31 5.18 -4.05
C ARG A 15 -6.56 5.92 -4.54
N VAL A 16 -7.06 5.62 -5.74
CA VAL A 16 -8.22 6.32 -6.30
C VAL A 16 -9.46 5.75 -5.64
N ASN A 17 -9.95 6.47 -4.61
CA ASN A 17 -11.34 6.87 -4.47
C ASN A 17 -11.53 7.79 -3.24
N PRO A 18 -11.72 9.11 -3.42
CA PRO A 18 -12.08 10.02 -2.35
C PRO A 18 -13.53 9.84 -1.83
N LEU A 19 -14.40 9.14 -2.56
CA LEU A 19 -15.71 8.71 -2.08
C LEU A 19 -15.52 7.44 -1.24
N SER A 20 -15.44 7.64 0.07
CA SER A 20 -14.86 6.76 1.11
C SER A 20 -15.34 5.30 1.18
N HIS A 21 -16.30 4.85 0.38
CA HIS A 21 -16.92 3.52 0.52
C HIS A 21 -16.54 2.50 -0.57
N LEU A 22 -16.13 2.92 -1.78
CA LEU A 22 -15.90 1.95 -2.86
C LEU A 22 -14.52 1.24 -2.85
N PRO A 23 -13.45 1.70 -2.16
CA PRO A 23 -12.23 0.90 -2.01
C PRO A 23 -12.48 -0.48 -1.40
N GLN A 24 -13.52 -0.60 -0.58
CA GLN A 24 -13.94 -1.85 0.07
C GLN A 24 -14.52 -2.87 -0.93
N MET A 25 -14.94 -2.41 -2.12
CA MET A 25 -15.55 -3.25 -3.14
C MET A 25 -14.49 -3.75 -4.11
N LYS A 26 -14.29 -5.07 -4.13
CA LYS A 26 -13.37 -5.75 -5.06
C LYS A 26 -13.96 -5.86 -6.49
N ARG A 27 -14.19 -4.72 -7.14
CA ARG A 27 -14.91 -4.61 -8.44
C ARG A 27 -14.15 -3.79 -9.49
N GLY A 28 -12.83 -4.00 -9.62
CA GLY A 28 -12.03 -3.36 -10.67
C GLY A 28 -11.30 -2.07 -10.25
N ASN A 29 -11.30 -1.74 -8.97
CA ASN A 29 -10.50 -0.66 -8.35
C ASN A 29 -8.98 -0.97 -8.26
N TYR A 30 -8.45 -1.75 -9.19
CA TYR A 30 -7.07 -2.25 -9.15
C TYR A 30 -6.11 -1.47 -10.06
N ALA A 31 -6.59 -0.52 -10.87
CA ALA A 31 -5.73 0.24 -11.78
C ALA A 31 -4.55 0.89 -11.03
N ASP A 32 -4.84 1.54 -9.89
CA ASP A 32 -3.83 2.17 -9.04
C ASP A 32 -2.88 1.15 -8.42
N CYS A 33 -3.42 0.04 -7.92
CA CYS A 33 -2.64 -1.05 -7.34
C CYS A 33 -1.69 -1.66 -8.38
N LEU A 34 -2.18 -1.89 -9.59
CA LEU A 34 -1.38 -2.46 -10.68
C LEU A 34 -0.26 -1.48 -11.09
N TYR A 35 -0.57 -0.19 -11.17
CA TYR A 35 0.42 0.84 -11.45
C TYR A 35 1.48 0.92 -10.33
N ALA A 36 1.06 0.98 -9.07
CA ALA A 36 1.95 1.03 -7.91
C ALA A 36 2.82 -0.23 -7.77
N ALA A 37 2.23 -1.42 -7.98
CA ALA A 37 2.98 -2.68 -7.97
C ALA A 37 4.01 -2.75 -9.10
N ARG A 38 3.66 -2.26 -10.30
CA ARG A 38 4.63 -2.16 -11.41
C ARG A 38 5.75 -1.18 -11.08
N HIS A 39 5.44 -0.06 -10.46
CA HIS A 39 6.43 0.91 -9.99
C HIS A 39 7.40 0.28 -8.96
N ALA A 40 6.89 -0.39 -7.92
CA ALA A 40 7.73 -1.09 -6.95
C ALA A 40 8.69 -2.08 -7.62
N ARG A 41 8.18 -2.89 -8.55
CA ARG A 41 9.01 -3.85 -9.30
C ARG A 41 10.11 -3.15 -10.10
N SER A 42 9.83 -2.01 -10.70
CA SER A 42 10.84 -1.23 -11.45
C SER A 42 11.97 -0.68 -10.58
N LEU A 43 11.72 -0.51 -9.28
CA LEU A 43 12.71 -0.10 -8.28
C LEU A 43 13.39 -1.28 -7.56
N GLY A 44 13.08 -2.53 -7.93
CA GLY A 44 13.54 -3.72 -7.22
C GLY A 44 12.87 -3.94 -5.86
N CYS A 45 11.81 -3.19 -5.54
CA CYS A 45 11.00 -3.36 -4.34
C CYS A 45 9.94 -4.45 -4.55
N ARG A 46 9.55 -5.11 -3.44
CA ARG A 46 8.50 -6.12 -3.44
C ARG A 46 7.11 -5.51 -3.48
N GLU A 47 6.93 -4.37 -2.82
CA GLU A 47 5.63 -3.75 -2.61
C GLU A 47 5.75 -2.21 -2.62
N ALA A 48 4.67 -1.54 -3.03
CA ALA A 48 4.50 -0.09 -2.92
C ALA A 48 3.49 0.24 -1.83
N LEU A 49 3.77 1.24 -1.00
CA LEU A 49 2.90 1.71 0.08
C LEU A 49 2.19 3.01 -0.33
N PHE A 50 0.86 3.02 -0.26
CA PHE A 50 0.06 4.22 -0.48
C PHE A 50 0.08 5.16 0.72
N LEU A 51 -0.02 6.45 0.43
CA LEU A 51 -0.21 7.51 1.41
C LEU A 51 -1.58 8.17 1.24
N ASP A 52 -2.14 8.65 2.35
CA ASP A 52 -3.29 9.55 2.34
C ASP A 52 -2.88 11.00 2.03
N GLU A 53 -3.85 11.91 2.03
CA GLU A 53 -3.62 13.34 1.75
C GLU A 53 -2.80 14.06 2.84
N LYS A 54 -2.72 13.48 4.03
CA LYS A 54 -1.95 13.97 5.18
C LYS A 54 -0.58 13.29 5.28
N HIS A 55 -0.16 12.51 4.27
CA HIS A 55 1.08 11.73 4.23
C HIS A 55 1.13 10.61 5.29
N GLY A 56 -0.01 10.16 5.79
CA GLY A 56 -0.15 8.95 6.59
C GLY A 56 -0.08 7.69 5.72
N LEU A 57 0.48 6.60 6.26
CA LEU A 57 0.48 5.30 5.60
C LEU A 57 -0.95 4.75 5.53
N LEU A 58 -1.32 4.13 4.41
CA LEU A 58 -2.62 3.48 4.21
C LEU A 58 -2.49 1.96 4.09
N GLU A 59 -2.19 1.48 2.90
CA GLU A 59 -2.06 0.06 2.55
C GLU A 59 -0.96 -0.12 1.50
N GLY A 60 -0.53 -1.36 1.28
CA GLY A 60 0.28 -1.73 0.14
C GLY A 60 -0.56 -1.91 -1.13
N ALA A 61 0.08 -1.98 -2.29
CA ALA A 61 -0.63 -2.21 -3.54
C ALA A 61 -1.38 -3.55 -3.57
N THR A 62 -0.89 -4.56 -2.84
CA THR A 62 -1.52 -5.89 -2.76
C THR A 62 -1.76 -6.40 -1.34
N SER A 63 -1.58 -5.57 -0.32
CA SER A 63 -1.61 -6.00 1.09
C SER A 63 -2.06 -4.90 2.05
N ASN A 64 -2.70 -5.26 3.17
CA ASN A 64 -2.84 -4.34 4.30
C ASN A 64 -1.51 -4.13 5.03
N LEU A 65 -1.41 -3.04 5.79
CA LEU A 65 -0.21 -2.67 6.54
C LEU A 65 -0.45 -2.73 8.04
N PHE A 66 0.45 -3.40 8.76
CA PHE A 66 0.45 -3.44 10.22
C PHE A 66 1.83 -3.01 10.73
N VAL A 67 1.86 -2.19 11.78
CA VAL A 67 3.08 -1.68 12.40
C VAL A 67 3.04 -1.94 13.90
N VAL A 68 4.13 -2.49 14.44
CA VAL A 68 4.33 -2.58 15.89
C VAL A 68 5.23 -1.44 16.32
N LYS A 69 4.73 -0.55 17.19
CA LYS A 69 5.51 0.54 17.78
C LYS A 69 5.28 0.57 19.28
N ASN A 70 6.36 0.56 20.05
CA ASN A 70 6.33 0.53 21.52
C ASN A 70 5.46 -0.62 22.08
N GLY A 71 5.57 -1.81 21.47
CA GLY A 71 4.80 -3.00 21.86
C GLY A 71 3.32 -2.98 21.45
N VAL A 72 2.84 -1.91 20.78
CA VAL A 72 1.44 -1.79 20.35
C VAL A 72 1.33 -2.03 18.85
N LEU A 73 0.45 -2.96 18.46
CA LEU A 73 0.06 -3.20 17.07
C LEU A 73 -0.90 -2.12 16.59
N ARG A 74 -0.61 -1.54 15.43
CA ARG A 74 -1.41 -0.50 14.79
C ARG A 74 -1.61 -0.84 13.31
N THR A 75 -2.78 -0.50 12.78
CA THR A 75 -3.08 -0.45 11.36
C THR A 75 -3.71 0.91 11.08
N PRO A 76 -3.45 1.51 9.91
CA PRO A 76 -4.30 2.56 9.37
C PRO A 76 -5.76 2.12 9.26
#